data_AF-A0A519BRP4-F1
#
_entry.id   AF-A0A519BRP4-F1
#
_cell.length_a   1.000
_cell.length_b   1.000
_cell.length_c   1.000
_cell.angle_alpha   90.00
_cell.angle_beta   90.00
_cell.angle_gamma   90.00
#
_symmetry.space_group_name_H-M   'P 1'
#
loop_
_entity.id
_entity.type
_entity.pdbx_description
1 polymer ?
#
loop_
_entity_poly.entity_id
_entity_poly.type
_entity_poly.pdbx_seq_one_letter_code
_entity_poly.pdbx_strand_id
1 'polypeptide(L)'
;GSATLKIGSEISQTYKDGDEYIGEDEDDPRWVWNLDNLNTSNPTLEVEWDQIVNDADDNHLISVENGDSITLPNDYATLSFRRYTQEDRQEYKITFETGEELYGNGGYLHDTADAAGSLTNEIADNTNANVMHWQAVGASGDDSFTVNGNKTDDIWVEISQIGDGDLNSVLLYTRNLSNNRITLVGNSTPNATAFTLDYKDSHVNVFLLEAGMYTTYNWSLMENGSHGNISIVTETSSNNFKHLGFSDSDTTVANDIKYNDADISGWKEDTRTERGFILSSYYDSDSSDEFSFSIPGDNTDYDVEVIISGTGATISTTGGTTQINSVAGVSVIKLDSEITDPASKNLILVGGPAVNSLTAQALGLSYPTTGAASTIPENAATLRLVSNAFGGSNSALVVAGWGADDTRNAAGVLQDYASHASALAGNSEVEVRGSTVTAVGGDVTTA
;
A
#
# COMPACT_ATOMS: atom_id res chain seq x y z
N GLY A 1 -34.30 59.22 15.27
CA GLY A 1 -32.83 59.29 15.16
C GLY A 1 -32.36 57.97 14.62
N SER A 2 -31.55 57.97 13.57
CA SER A 2 -30.91 56.77 13.05
C SER A 2 -29.40 56.91 13.24
N ALA A 3 -28.77 55.83 13.69
CA ALA A 3 -27.32 55.69 13.70
C ALA A 3 -26.93 54.83 12.49
N THR A 4 -25.94 55.28 11.74
CA THR A 4 -25.30 54.48 10.70
C THR A 4 -23.91 54.14 11.23
N LEU A 5 -23.71 52.87 11.59
CA LEU A 5 -22.42 52.32 11.97
C LEU A 5 -21.76 51.82 10.69
N LYS A 6 -20.71 52.50 10.23
CA LYS A 6 -19.80 52.03 9.18
C LYS A 6 -18.47 51.68 9.85
N ILE A 7 -18.11 50.41 9.84
CA ILE A 7 -16.82 49.91 10.32
C ILE A 7 -16.13 49.28 9.11
N GLY A 8 -14.92 49.73 8.79
CA GLY A 8 -14.12 49.25 7.65
C GLY A 8 -14.17 50.14 6.41
N SER A 9 -13.09 50.15 5.62
CA SER A 9 -12.97 50.86 4.33
C SER A 9 -13.64 50.12 3.17
N GLU A 10 -13.96 48.84 3.35
CA GLU A 10 -14.59 47.99 2.33
C GLU A 10 -16.00 47.65 2.78
N ILE A 11 -16.99 48.27 2.12
CA ILE A 11 -18.42 48.01 2.37
C ILE A 11 -19.01 47.01 1.36
N SER A 12 -18.24 46.62 0.36
CA SER A 12 -18.59 45.59 -0.62
C SER A 12 -17.34 45.18 -1.40
N GLN A 13 -17.14 43.88 -1.59
CA GLN A 13 -16.17 43.31 -2.52
C GLN A 13 -16.94 42.49 -3.57
N THR A 14 -16.40 42.37 -4.77
CA THR A 14 -17.01 41.60 -5.87
C THR A 14 -15.96 40.60 -6.34
N TYR A 15 -16.36 39.34 -6.34
CA TYR A 15 -15.55 38.21 -6.80
C TYR A 15 -16.13 37.68 -8.12
N LYS A 16 -15.26 37.14 -8.96
CA LYS A 16 -15.58 36.44 -10.20
C LYS A 16 -15.24 34.96 -10.04
N ASP A 17 -15.73 34.18 -10.99
CA ASP A 17 -15.28 32.81 -11.18
C ASP A 17 -13.76 32.78 -11.43
N GLY A 18 -13.06 31.89 -10.74
CA GLY A 18 -11.60 31.77 -10.75
C GLY A 18 -10.83 32.79 -9.91
N ASP A 19 -11.49 33.77 -9.28
CA ASP A 19 -10.82 34.66 -8.32
C ASP A 19 -10.42 33.85 -7.07
N GLU A 20 -9.32 34.25 -6.42
CA GLU A 20 -8.81 33.61 -5.21
C GLU A 20 -9.87 33.62 -4.08
N TYR A 21 -9.92 32.50 -3.33
CA TYR A 21 -10.76 32.44 -2.16
C TYR A 21 -10.24 33.41 -1.07
N ILE A 22 -11.15 33.89 -0.21
CA ILE A 22 -10.85 34.92 0.77
C ILE A 22 -9.70 34.50 1.69
N GLY A 23 -8.57 35.21 1.58
CA GLY A 23 -7.37 34.99 2.41
C GLY A 23 -6.31 34.08 1.80
N GLU A 24 -6.51 33.57 0.57
CA GLU A 24 -5.49 32.87 -0.21
C GLU A 24 -4.49 33.86 -0.87
N ASP A 25 -3.39 33.32 -1.41
CA ASP A 25 -2.41 34.07 -2.20
C ASP A 25 -3.00 34.36 -3.60
N GLU A 26 -2.88 35.60 -4.09
CA GLU A 26 -3.41 35.99 -5.41
C GLU A 26 -2.59 35.39 -6.56
N ASP A 27 -1.32 35.03 -6.33
CA ASP A 27 -0.41 34.52 -7.37
C ASP A 27 -0.38 32.98 -7.44
N ASP A 28 -0.75 32.29 -6.34
CA ASP A 28 -0.79 30.82 -6.22
C ASP A 28 -1.86 30.38 -5.20
N PRO A 29 -3.15 30.59 -5.50
CA PRO A 29 -4.23 30.24 -4.58
C PRO A 29 -4.43 28.73 -4.52
N ARG A 30 -4.60 28.16 -3.32
CA ARG A 30 -5.01 26.75 -3.21
C ARG A 30 -6.50 26.56 -3.48
N TRP A 31 -7.28 27.59 -3.16
CA TRP A 31 -8.72 27.59 -3.31
C TRP A 31 -9.17 28.80 -4.11
N VAL A 32 -10.03 28.59 -5.10
CA VAL A 32 -10.63 29.66 -5.91
C VAL A 32 -12.15 29.58 -5.85
N TRP A 33 -12.81 30.69 -6.16
CA TRP A 33 -14.25 30.74 -6.29
C TRP A 33 -14.72 30.05 -7.57
N ASN A 34 -15.67 29.11 -7.45
CA ASN A 34 -16.41 28.56 -8.58
C ASN A 34 -17.84 29.12 -8.57
N LEU A 35 -18.09 30.07 -9.46
CA LEU A 35 -19.30 30.90 -9.54
C LEU A 35 -20.04 30.74 -10.87
N ASP A 36 -19.57 29.86 -11.75
CA ASP A 36 -20.14 29.59 -13.07
C ASP A 36 -21.64 29.28 -13.03
N ASN A 37 -22.11 28.66 -11.94
CA ASN A 37 -23.50 28.23 -11.79
C ASN A 37 -24.45 29.28 -11.19
N LEU A 38 -23.98 30.49 -10.83
CA LEU A 38 -24.80 31.53 -10.18
C LEU A 38 -26.03 31.98 -10.97
N ASN A 39 -26.00 31.86 -12.30
CA ASN A 39 -27.09 32.29 -13.20
C ASN A 39 -27.96 31.13 -13.70
N THR A 40 -27.78 29.93 -13.16
CA THR A 40 -28.57 28.75 -13.54
C THR A 40 -29.90 28.71 -12.78
N SER A 41 -30.77 27.75 -13.13
CA SER A 41 -32.02 27.53 -12.38
C SER A 41 -31.82 27.02 -10.95
N ASN A 42 -30.61 26.52 -10.64
CA ASN A 42 -30.21 26.04 -9.32
C ASN A 42 -28.87 26.69 -8.94
N PRO A 43 -28.86 27.98 -8.58
CA PRO A 43 -27.61 28.69 -8.35
C PRO A 43 -26.84 28.10 -7.17
N THR A 44 -25.55 27.85 -7.37
CA THR A 44 -24.62 27.39 -6.33
C THR A 44 -23.51 28.42 -6.09
N LEU A 45 -22.97 28.39 -4.88
CA LEU A 45 -21.79 29.15 -4.44
C LEU A 45 -20.77 28.10 -4.03
N GLU A 46 -19.74 27.91 -4.85
CA GLU A 46 -18.77 26.83 -4.71
C GLU A 46 -17.37 27.38 -4.54
N VAL A 47 -16.53 26.57 -3.91
CA VAL A 47 -15.09 26.83 -3.77
C VAL A 47 -14.39 25.58 -4.25
N GLU A 48 -13.38 25.74 -5.10
CA GLU A 48 -12.71 24.67 -5.80
C GLU A 48 -11.22 24.66 -5.46
N TRP A 49 -10.65 23.45 -5.38
CA TRP A 49 -9.23 23.23 -5.18
C TRP A 49 -8.50 23.48 -6.51
N ASP A 50 -7.71 24.54 -6.58
CA ASP A 50 -7.07 25.01 -7.81
C ASP A 50 -5.61 24.53 -7.94
N GLN A 51 -5.32 23.35 -7.41
CA GLN A 51 -3.97 22.78 -7.48
C GLN A 51 -4.02 21.49 -8.28
N ILE A 52 -3.17 21.43 -9.29
CA ILE A 52 -2.83 20.19 -9.99
C ILE A 52 -1.66 19.60 -9.20
N VAL A 53 -1.85 18.39 -8.66
CA VAL A 53 -0.80 17.68 -7.93
C VAL A 53 -0.29 16.58 -8.84
N ASN A 54 0.64 16.91 -9.72
CA ASN A 54 1.16 15.95 -10.71
C ASN A 54 2.66 16.06 -10.98
N ASP A 55 3.37 17.00 -10.36
CA ASP A 55 4.83 17.11 -10.38
C ASP A 55 5.37 17.22 -8.94
N ALA A 56 6.54 16.63 -8.68
CA ALA A 56 7.23 16.71 -7.39
C ALA A 56 7.73 18.11 -7.03
N ASP A 57 7.95 18.98 -8.04
CA ASP A 57 8.30 20.39 -7.83
C ASP A 57 7.08 21.24 -7.41
N ASP A 58 5.87 20.66 -7.40
CA ASP A 58 4.67 21.34 -6.91
C ASP A 58 4.78 21.55 -5.38
N ASN A 59 4.72 22.82 -4.95
CA ASN A 59 4.72 23.19 -3.52
C ASN A 59 3.54 22.59 -2.73
N HIS A 60 2.58 21.99 -3.43
CA HIS A 60 1.33 21.44 -2.93
C HIS A 60 1.24 19.92 -3.08
N LEU A 61 2.38 19.23 -3.20
CA LEU A 61 2.41 17.77 -3.26
C LEU A 61 1.69 17.14 -2.06
N ILE A 62 0.88 16.12 -2.36
CA ILE A 62 0.16 15.35 -1.34
C ILE A 62 0.74 13.94 -1.35
N SER A 63 1.55 13.62 -0.35
CA SER A 63 2.08 12.27 -0.16
C SER A 63 1.24 11.51 0.86
N VAL A 64 0.78 10.33 0.44
CA VAL A 64 0.11 9.37 1.33
C VAL A 64 1.11 8.84 2.37
N GLU A 65 2.37 8.64 2.00
CA GLU A 65 3.43 8.16 2.88
C GLU A 65 3.76 9.13 4.00
N ASN A 66 3.70 10.42 3.71
CA ASN A 66 3.93 11.48 4.69
C ASN A 66 2.68 11.75 5.55
N GLY A 67 1.54 11.13 5.21
CA GLY A 67 0.28 11.35 5.89
C GLY A 67 -0.30 12.74 5.63
N ASP A 68 -0.03 13.30 4.46
CA ASP A 68 -0.44 14.65 4.10
C ASP A 68 -1.97 14.77 4.05
N SER A 69 -2.44 16.02 4.11
CA SER A 69 -3.86 16.29 4.17
C SER A 69 -4.23 17.60 3.50
N ILE A 70 -5.43 17.64 2.90
CA ILE A 70 -6.05 18.85 2.40
C ILE A 70 -7.03 19.36 3.45
N THR A 71 -6.82 20.58 3.94
CA THR A 71 -7.81 21.27 4.79
C THR A 71 -8.69 22.16 3.92
N LEU A 72 -10.00 21.91 3.99
CA LEU A 72 -11.02 22.71 3.31
C LEU A 72 -11.08 24.12 3.90
N PRO A 73 -11.55 25.11 3.12
CA PRO A 73 -11.61 26.51 3.56
C PRO A 73 -12.32 26.69 4.91
N ASN A 74 -11.82 27.61 5.74
CA ASN A 74 -12.29 27.89 7.10
C ASN A 74 -12.22 26.68 8.05
N ASP A 75 -11.27 25.76 7.83
CA ASP A 75 -11.08 24.53 8.60
C ASP A 75 -12.35 23.67 8.68
N TYR A 76 -13.22 23.73 7.66
CA TYR A 76 -14.53 23.07 7.69
C TYR A 76 -14.40 21.54 7.84
N ALA A 77 -13.48 20.96 7.08
CA ALA A 77 -13.07 19.58 7.21
C ALA A 77 -11.65 19.39 6.67
N THR A 78 -11.00 18.29 7.06
CA THR A 78 -9.68 17.89 6.56
C THR A 78 -9.78 16.51 5.95
N LEU A 79 -9.29 16.38 4.71
CA LEU A 79 -9.11 15.13 3.99
C LEU A 79 -7.68 14.65 4.27
N SER A 80 -7.53 13.58 5.03
CA SER A 80 -6.23 12.98 5.34
C SER A 80 -6.04 11.70 4.53
N PHE A 81 -4.91 11.61 3.84
CA PHE A 81 -4.52 10.42 3.09
C PHE A 81 -3.64 9.56 3.99
N ARG A 82 -4.08 8.34 4.33
CA ARG A 82 -3.45 7.57 5.40
C ARG A 82 -2.41 6.58 4.93
N ARG A 83 -2.84 5.70 4.02
CA ARG A 83 -2.06 4.56 3.57
C ARG A 83 -2.69 3.95 2.33
N TYR A 84 -1.90 3.13 1.66
CA TYR A 84 -2.37 2.27 0.58
C TYR A 84 -2.99 1.00 1.16
N THR A 85 -3.95 0.40 0.45
CA THR A 85 -4.45 -0.95 0.77
C THR A 85 -3.35 -2.00 0.63
N GLN A 86 -2.40 -1.77 -0.28
CA GLN A 86 -1.24 -2.62 -0.51
C GLN A 86 0.06 -1.90 -0.13
N GLU A 87 0.66 -2.31 0.98
CA GLU A 87 1.97 -1.82 1.44
C GLU A 87 3.12 -2.76 1.02
N ASP A 88 2.83 -4.06 0.89
CA ASP A 88 3.79 -5.05 0.45
C ASP A 88 4.06 -4.93 -1.05
N ARG A 89 5.34 -5.00 -1.43
CA ARG A 89 5.81 -4.78 -2.80
C ARG A 89 6.93 -5.75 -3.18
N GLN A 90 6.99 -6.09 -4.46
CA GLN A 90 8.15 -6.73 -5.07
C GLN A 90 8.84 -5.76 -6.00
N GLU A 91 10.13 -5.54 -5.78
CA GLU A 91 10.99 -4.73 -6.64
C GLU A 91 11.57 -5.59 -7.77
N TYR A 92 11.60 -5.03 -8.96
CA TYR A 92 12.15 -5.61 -10.16
C TYR A 92 13.16 -4.66 -10.75
N LYS A 93 14.19 -5.22 -11.37
CA LYS A 93 15.28 -4.48 -11.98
C LYS A 93 15.59 -5.05 -13.35
N ILE A 94 15.80 -4.17 -14.31
CA ILE A 94 16.20 -4.47 -15.69
C ILE A 94 17.62 -3.93 -15.88
N THR A 95 18.52 -4.79 -16.37
CA THR A 95 19.90 -4.43 -16.70
C THR A 95 20.35 -5.09 -18.00
N PHE A 96 21.51 -4.68 -18.51
CA PHE A 96 22.12 -5.24 -19.71
C PHE A 96 23.45 -5.88 -19.32
N GLU A 97 23.56 -7.18 -19.54
CA GLU A 97 24.75 -7.97 -19.21
C GLU A 97 25.47 -8.40 -20.49
N THR A 98 26.80 -8.52 -20.41
CA THR A 98 27.64 -8.95 -21.53
C THR A 98 28.54 -10.09 -21.11
N GLY A 99 28.75 -11.05 -22.01
CA GLY A 99 29.61 -12.21 -21.75
C GLY A 99 28.90 -13.34 -21.00
N GLU A 100 27.57 -13.35 -20.98
CA GLU A 100 26.81 -14.42 -20.32
C GLU A 100 26.93 -15.75 -21.07
N GLU A 101 26.97 -16.85 -20.32
CA GLU A 101 26.98 -18.22 -20.86
C GLU A 101 25.56 -18.79 -20.86
N LEU A 102 24.93 -18.81 -22.03
CA LEU A 102 23.59 -19.33 -22.26
C LEU A 102 23.65 -20.74 -22.84
N TYR A 103 22.87 -21.65 -22.27
CA TYR A 103 22.85 -23.06 -22.65
C TYR A 103 21.53 -23.44 -23.31
N GLY A 104 21.60 -23.93 -24.55
CA GLY A 104 20.42 -24.33 -25.32
C GLY A 104 20.02 -25.77 -25.01
N ASN A 105 18.85 -25.99 -24.40
CA ASN A 105 18.29 -27.33 -24.30
C ASN A 105 17.55 -27.67 -25.61
N GLY A 106 18.30 -28.16 -26.60
CA GLY A 106 17.84 -28.76 -27.85
C GLY A 106 16.42 -28.40 -28.34
N GLY A 107 16.32 -27.36 -29.17
CA GLY A 107 15.19 -27.21 -30.11
C GLY A 107 14.81 -25.79 -30.54
N TYR A 108 15.50 -25.23 -31.56
CA TYR A 108 14.96 -24.59 -32.78
C TYR A 108 16.09 -24.04 -33.67
N LEU A 109 15.74 -23.51 -34.84
CA LEU A 109 16.34 -23.81 -36.15
C LEU A 109 17.62 -23.05 -36.51
N HIS A 110 18.76 -23.73 -36.54
CA HIS A 110 19.76 -23.44 -37.56
C HIS A 110 19.50 -24.39 -38.73
N ASP A 111 19.12 -23.86 -39.90
CA ASP A 111 19.10 -24.63 -41.14
C ASP A 111 20.55 -24.87 -41.60
N THR A 112 21.29 -25.64 -40.82
CA THR A 112 22.49 -26.31 -41.34
C THR A 112 21.99 -27.63 -41.89
N ALA A 113 21.57 -27.62 -43.15
CA ALA A 113 21.43 -28.87 -43.90
C ALA A 113 22.74 -29.63 -43.75
N ASP A 114 22.71 -30.77 -43.05
CA ASP A 114 23.82 -31.71 -43.12
C ASP A 114 23.99 -32.16 -44.59
N ALA A 115 25.12 -32.78 -44.92
CA ALA A 115 25.36 -33.30 -46.27
C ALA A 115 24.32 -34.34 -46.74
N ALA A 116 23.39 -34.77 -45.87
CA ALA A 116 22.32 -35.71 -46.11
C ALA A 116 20.91 -35.07 -46.16
N GLY A 117 20.78 -33.75 -46.00
CA GLY A 117 19.49 -33.04 -45.97
C GLY A 117 18.65 -33.31 -44.72
N SER A 118 19.26 -33.78 -43.63
CA SER A 118 18.61 -33.93 -42.33
C SER A 118 18.80 -32.65 -41.51
N LEU A 119 17.68 -32.05 -41.13
CA LEU A 119 17.64 -30.90 -40.22
C LEU A 119 17.76 -31.42 -38.78
N THR A 120 18.90 -31.20 -38.13
CA THR A 120 19.05 -31.41 -36.69
C THR A 120 19.00 -30.07 -35.99
N ASN A 121 17.94 -29.82 -35.22
CA ASN A 121 17.71 -28.56 -34.49
C ASN A 121 18.48 -28.55 -33.17
N GLU A 122 19.78 -28.27 -33.19
CA GLU A 122 20.55 -27.97 -31.98
C GLU A 122 20.78 -26.45 -31.86
N ILE A 123 20.29 -25.85 -30.79
CA ILE A 123 20.67 -24.48 -30.41
C ILE A 123 22.05 -24.60 -29.78
N ALA A 124 23.05 -23.98 -30.41
CA ALA A 124 24.40 -23.95 -29.86
C ALA A 124 24.42 -23.10 -28.58
N ASP A 125 25.22 -23.54 -27.60
CA ASP A 125 25.51 -22.72 -26.42
C ASP A 125 26.12 -21.37 -26.86
N ASN A 126 25.61 -20.27 -26.32
CA ASN A 126 26.20 -18.95 -26.51
C ASN A 126 27.06 -18.61 -25.30
N THR A 127 28.38 -18.65 -25.47
CA THR A 127 29.34 -18.47 -24.36
C THR A 127 29.76 -17.01 -24.15
N ASN A 128 29.17 -16.07 -24.90
CA ASN A 128 29.47 -14.65 -24.79
C ASN A 128 28.26 -13.82 -25.25
N ALA A 129 27.09 -14.09 -24.66
CA ALA A 129 25.85 -13.42 -25.03
C ALA A 129 25.78 -12.00 -24.45
N ASN A 130 25.12 -11.10 -25.19
CA ASN A 130 24.63 -9.84 -24.65
C ASN A 130 23.14 -9.97 -24.40
N VAL A 131 22.72 -9.81 -23.16
CA VAL A 131 21.37 -10.11 -22.71
C VAL A 131 20.78 -8.95 -21.95
N MET A 132 19.46 -8.82 -22.03
CA MET A 132 18.71 -8.03 -21.08
C MET A 132 18.33 -8.96 -19.91
N HIS A 133 18.70 -8.58 -18.69
CA HIS A 133 18.44 -9.35 -17.48
C HIS A 133 17.34 -8.69 -16.66
N TRP A 134 16.28 -9.44 -16.41
CA TRP A 134 15.19 -9.09 -15.52
C TRP A 134 15.38 -9.84 -14.21
N GLN A 135 15.43 -9.09 -13.12
CA GLN A 135 15.69 -9.61 -11.79
C GLN A 135 14.59 -9.20 -10.82
N ALA A 136 14.14 -10.13 -9.97
CA ALA A 136 13.36 -9.80 -8.80
C ALA A 136 14.31 -9.53 -7.61
N VAL A 137 14.34 -8.28 -7.14
CA VAL A 137 15.28 -7.82 -6.12
C VAL A 137 14.85 -8.32 -4.75
N GLY A 138 15.74 -8.99 -4.03
CA GLY A 138 15.49 -9.46 -2.67
C GLY A 138 14.55 -10.68 -2.54
N ALA A 139 14.06 -11.21 -3.66
CA ALA A 139 12.99 -12.22 -3.71
C ALA A 139 13.48 -13.68 -3.70
N SER A 140 14.64 -13.97 -3.12
CA SER A 140 15.28 -15.29 -3.34
C SER A 140 14.38 -16.46 -2.93
N GLY A 141 13.86 -17.20 -3.91
CA GLY A 141 12.97 -18.35 -3.73
C GLY A 141 11.46 -18.04 -3.76
N ASP A 142 11.07 -16.82 -4.11
CA ASP A 142 9.65 -16.40 -4.16
C ASP A 142 9.01 -16.58 -5.54
N ASP A 143 9.77 -17.05 -6.54
CA ASP A 143 9.25 -17.44 -7.85
C ASP A 143 8.53 -16.26 -8.54
N SER A 144 9.20 -15.10 -8.56
CA SER A 144 8.62 -13.79 -8.92
C SER A 144 8.33 -13.60 -10.42
N PHE A 145 8.69 -14.56 -11.25
CA PHE A 145 8.33 -14.60 -12.67
C PHE A 145 7.78 -15.97 -13.08
N THR A 146 6.86 -15.97 -14.04
CA THR A 146 6.44 -17.19 -14.76
C THR A 146 6.77 -17.09 -16.26
N VAL A 147 7.56 -18.05 -16.75
CA VAL A 147 7.96 -18.17 -18.16
C VAL A 147 7.62 -19.58 -18.67
N ASN A 148 6.67 -19.69 -19.61
CA ASN A 148 6.19 -20.98 -20.13
C ASN A 148 5.81 -21.99 -19.03
N GLY A 149 5.24 -21.50 -17.92
CA GLY A 149 4.87 -22.30 -16.76
C GLY A 149 6.02 -22.64 -15.79
N ASN A 150 7.25 -22.22 -16.10
CA ASN A 150 8.38 -22.31 -15.18
C ASN A 150 8.44 -21.05 -14.32
N LYS A 151 8.64 -21.24 -13.02
CA LYS A 151 8.80 -20.15 -12.07
C LYS A 151 10.28 -19.85 -11.82
N THR A 152 10.62 -18.57 -11.63
CA THR A 152 12.00 -18.12 -11.42
C THR A 152 12.07 -16.72 -10.82
N ASP A 153 13.24 -16.31 -10.34
CA ASP A 153 13.53 -14.94 -9.86
C ASP A 153 14.41 -14.15 -10.83
N ASP A 154 14.86 -14.78 -11.93
CA ASP A 154 15.72 -14.18 -12.94
C ASP A 154 15.34 -14.65 -14.35
N ILE A 155 15.23 -13.72 -15.28
CA ILE A 155 15.05 -14.01 -16.71
C ILE A 155 16.17 -13.31 -17.49
N TRP A 156 16.91 -14.10 -18.27
CA TRP A 156 17.82 -13.56 -19.28
C TRP A 156 17.16 -13.63 -20.64
N VAL A 157 17.25 -12.52 -21.36
CA VAL A 157 16.55 -12.29 -22.60
C VAL A 157 17.58 -12.04 -23.69
N GLU A 158 17.57 -12.87 -24.73
CA GLU A 158 18.49 -12.79 -25.87
C GLU A 158 17.70 -12.61 -27.17
N ILE A 159 18.22 -11.81 -28.11
CA ILE A 159 17.62 -11.70 -29.44
C ILE A 159 18.19 -12.80 -30.31
N SER A 160 17.31 -13.56 -30.96
CA SER A 160 17.70 -14.56 -31.94
C SER A 160 16.96 -14.32 -33.25
N GLN A 161 17.73 -14.25 -34.33
CA GLN A 161 17.19 -14.17 -35.67
C GLN A 161 16.70 -15.56 -36.08
N ILE A 162 15.38 -15.73 -36.26
CA ILE A 162 14.84 -16.98 -36.79
C ILE A 162 14.82 -16.89 -38.32
N GLY A 163 15.90 -17.34 -38.94
CA GLY A 163 15.98 -17.60 -40.39
C GLY A 163 16.42 -16.42 -41.27
N ASP A 164 16.55 -16.71 -42.58
CA ASP A 164 16.89 -15.77 -43.65
C ASP A 164 15.69 -14.85 -43.92
N GLY A 165 15.52 -13.76 -43.16
CA GLY A 165 14.48 -12.79 -43.49
C GLY A 165 14.09 -11.80 -42.40
N ASP A 166 13.07 -12.10 -41.62
CA ASP A 166 12.17 -11.01 -41.22
C ASP A 166 11.59 -11.09 -39.79
N LEU A 167 11.93 -12.08 -38.96
CA LEU A 167 11.39 -12.13 -37.59
C LEU A 167 12.51 -12.37 -36.57
N ASN A 168 12.87 -11.29 -35.87
CA ASN A 168 13.66 -11.38 -34.66
C ASN A 168 12.75 -11.94 -33.55
N SER A 169 13.05 -13.15 -33.11
CA SER A 169 12.45 -13.70 -31.90
C SER A 169 13.28 -13.33 -30.70
N VAL A 170 12.65 -13.38 -29.54
CA VAL A 170 13.35 -13.23 -28.28
C VAL A 170 13.37 -14.57 -27.55
N LEU A 171 14.57 -15.03 -27.21
CA LEU A 171 14.79 -16.24 -26.44
C LEU A 171 14.79 -15.88 -24.95
N LEU A 172 14.15 -16.73 -24.15
CA LEU A 172 13.96 -16.55 -22.72
C LEU A 172 14.68 -17.67 -21.99
N TYR A 173 15.58 -17.30 -21.09
CA TYR A 173 16.39 -18.21 -20.31
C TYR A 173 16.16 -17.98 -18.81
N THR A 174 16.29 -19.04 -18.02
CA THR A 174 16.25 -18.97 -16.55
C THR A 174 17.37 -19.78 -15.95
N ARG A 175 17.66 -19.54 -14.67
CA ARG A 175 18.70 -20.29 -13.95
C ARG A 175 18.18 -21.67 -13.56
N ASN A 176 18.80 -22.71 -14.11
CA ASN A 176 18.54 -24.08 -13.69
C ASN A 176 19.28 -24.37 -12.38
N LEU A 177 18.53 -24.51 -11.30
CA LEU A 177 19.07 -24.72 -9.95
C LEU A 177 19.80 -26.06 -9.78
N SER A 178 19.57 -27.05 -10.66
CA SER A 178 20.21 -28.37 -10.55
C SER A 178 21.66 -28.37 -11.04
N ASN A 179 21.99 -27.53 -12.02
CA ASN A 179 23.33 -27.46 -12.61
C ASN A 179 23.94 -26.05 -12.57
N ASN A 180 23.21 -25.07 -12.01
CA ASN A 180 23.58 -23.67 -11.91
C ASN A 180 23.92 -23.00 -13.25
N ARG A 181 23.25 -23.43 -14.34
CA ARG A 181 23.41 -22.85 -15.68
C ARG A 181 22.20 -22.02 -16.07
N ILE A 182 22.41 -21.00 -16.90
CA ILE A 182 21.34 -20.24 -17.55
C ILE A 182 20.88 -21.06 -18.76
N THR A 183 19.65 -21.58 -18.72
CA THR A 183 19.14 -22.52 -19.71
C THR A 183 17.88 -22.00 -20.40
N LEU A 184 17.76 -22.28 -21.68
CA LEU A 184 16.60 -21.88 -22.48
C LEU A 184 15.31 -22.52 -21.93
N VAL A 185 14.29 -21.69 -21.69
CA VAL A 185 12.94 -22.14 -21.28
C VAL A 185 11.87 -21.84 -22.33
N GLY A 186 12.19 -21.03 -23.33
CA GLY A 186 11.43 -20.90 -24.56
C GLY A 186 11.69 -19.59 -25.28
N ASN A 187 10.73 -19.19 -26.11
CA ASN A 187 10.87 -18.01 -26.95
C ASN A 187 9.55 -17.24 -27.03
N SER A 188 9.66 -15.95 -27.32
CA SER A 188 8.54 -15.07 -27.65
C SER A 188 8.74 -14.46 -29.03
N THR A 189 7.65 -14.35 -29.78
CA THR A 189 7.60 -13.55 -31.00
C THR A 189 7.01 -12.19 -30.67
N PRO A 190 7.30 -11.15 -31.46
CA PRO A 190 6.62 -9.88 -31.27
C PRO A 190 5.09 -10.02 -31.34
N ASN A 191 4.41 -9.16 -30.61
CA ASN A 191 2.96 -9.16 -30.36
C ASN A 191 2.48 -10.38 -29.56
N ALA A 192 3.27 -10.82 -28.58
CA ALA A 192 2.91 -11.89 -27.65
C ALA A 192 3.40 -11.59 -26.22
N THR A 193 2.73 -12.20 -25.22
CA THR A 193 3.24 -12.22 -23.85
C THR A 193 4.52 -13.03 -23.81
N ALA A 194 5.62 -12.40 -23.39
CA ALA A 194 6.90 -13.08 -23.21
C ALA A 194 6.93 -13.85 -21.89
N PHE A 195 6.53 -13.19 -20.80
CA PHE A 195 6.47 -13.77 -19.46
C PHE A 195 5.52 -12.96 -18.57
N THR A 196 5.31 -13.43 -17.34
CA THR A 196 4.46 -12.78 -16.34
C THR A 196 5.30 -12.43 -15.11
N LEU A 197 5.10 -11.23 -14.56
CA LEU A 197 5.57 -10.84 -13.23
C LEU A 197 4.55 -11.35 -12.21
N ASP A 198 5.02 -12.07 -11.21
CA ASP A 198 4.18 -12.68 -10.18
C ASP A 198 4.58 -12.17 -8.81
N TYR A 199 3.63 -11.60 -8.08
CA TYR A 199 3.84 -11.28 -6.67
C TYR A 199 2.52 -11.34 -5.92
N LYS A 200 2.39 -12.32 -5.01
CA LYS A 200 1.14 -12.59 -4.28
C LYS A 200 -0.05 -12.72 -5.25
N ASP A 201 -1.00 -11.79 -5.22
CA ASP A 201 -2.21 -11.79 -6.05
C ASP A 201 -2.02 -10.99 -7.35
N SER A 202 -0.91 -10.25 -7.49
CA SER A 202 -0.54 -9.55 -8.71
C SER A 202 0.04 -10.48 -9.76
N HIS A 203 -0.55 -10.44 -10.95
CA HIS A 203 -0.09 -11.15 -12.15
C HIS A 203 -0.06 -10.19 -13.34
N VAL A 204 1.13 -9.77 -13.75
CA VAL A 204 1.32 -8.71 -14.76
C VAL A 204 2.00 -9.30 -15.99
N ASN A 205 1.33 -9.26 -17.13
CA ASN A 205 1.92 -9.77 -18.37
C ASN A 205 2.94 -8.76 -18.92
N VAL A 206 4.14 -9.25 -19.22
CA VAL A 206 5.12 -8.52 -20.01
C VAL A 206 4.94 -8.91 -21.47
N PHE A 207 4.37 -7.98 -22.23
CA PHE A 207 4.03 -8.14 -23.64
C PHE A 207 5.10 -7.53 -24.52
N LEU A 208 5.63 -8.33 -25.45
CA LEU A 208 6.63 -7.89 -26.40
C LEU A 208 5.93 -7.30 -27.63
N LEU A 209 6.21 -6.06 -27.97
CA LEU A 209 5.76 -5.37 -29.17
C LEU A 209 6.96 -5.08 -30.08
N GLU A 210 6.76 -5.28 -31.39
CA GLU A 210 7.71 -4.78 -32.39
C GLU A 210 7.46 -3.29 -32.59
N ALA A 211 8.44 -2.46 -32.27
CA ALA A 211 8.43 -1.08 -32.73
C ALA A 211 8.87 -1.10 -34.21
N GLY A 212 8.16 -0.39 -35.08
CA GLY A 212 8.16 -0.56 -36.55
C GLY A 212 9.48 -0.36 -37.34
N MET A 213 10.64 -0.42 -36.67
CA MET A 213 11.97 -0.56 -37.25
C MET A 213 12.68 -1.73 -36.55
N TYR A 214 13.32 -2.63 -37.32
CA TYR A 214 13.99 -3.87 -36.89
C TYR A 214 15.08 -3.74 -35.80
N THR A 215 15.26 -2.55 -35.24
CA THR A 215 16.29 -2.20 -34.27
C THR A 215 15.74 -1.90 -32.89
N THR A 216 14.41 -1.91 -32.66
CA THR A 216 13.84 -1.55 -31.35
C THR A 216 12.73 -2.50 -30.91
N TYR A 217 12.72 -2.85 -29.63
CA TYR A 217 11.61 -3.56 -28.98
C TYR A 217 10.92 -2.66 -27.98
N ASN A 218 9.62 -2.92 -27.79
CA ASN A 218 8.83 -2.31 -26.75
C ASN A 218 8.30 -3.40 -25.82
N TRP A 219 8.68 -3.33 -24.55
CA TRP A 219 8.25 -4.21 -23.48
C TRP A 219 7.13 -3.52 -22.72
N SER A 220 5.91 -3.96 -22.97
CA SER A 220 4.73 -3.40 -22.32
C SER A 220 4.36 -4.23 -21.10
N LEU A 221 4.40 -3.63 -19.92
CA LEU A 221 3.75 -4.19 -18.74
C LEU A 221 2.26 -3.88 -18.91
N MET A 222 1.48 -4.88 -19.28
CA MET A 222 0.04 -4.71 -19.49
C MET A 222 -0.67 -4.75 -18.15
N GLU A 223 -1.14 -3.59 -17.69
CA GLU A 223 -2.10 -3.56 -16.59
C GLU A 223 -3.47 -3.96 -17.18
N ASN A 224 -4.08 -5.03 -16.66
CA ASN A 224 -5.39 -5.47 -17.14
C ASN A 224 -6.41 -4.31 -16.97
N GLY A 225 -7.00 -3.82 -18.08
CA GLY A 225 -8.09 -2.83 -18.05
C GLY A 225 -7.75 -1.49 -18.71
N SER A 226 -8.33 -0.40 -18.17
CA SER A 226 -8.24 0.97 -18.71
C SER A 226 -7.19 1.85 -18.03
N HIS A 227 -6.35 1.26 -17.17
CA HIS A 227 -5.46 2.00 -16.25
C HIS A 227 -4.10 2.33 -16.85
N GLY A 228 -3.84 1.77 -18.04
CA GLY A 228 -2.72 2.15 -18.86
C GLY A 228 -1.62 1.12 -18.95
N ASN A 229 -0.65 1.39 -19.81
CA ASN A 229 0.49 0.51 -20.03
C ASN A 229 1.78 1.23 -19.67
N ILE A 230 2.70 0.50 -19.06
CA ILE A 230 4.09 0.94 -18.92
C ILE A 230 4.86 0.35 -20.09
N SER A 231 5.51 1.20 -20.85
CA SER A 231 6.25 0.83 -22.05
C SER A 231 7.72 1.11 -21.84
N ILE A 232 8.54 0.07 -21.99
CA ILE A 232 10.00 0.12 -21.85
C ILE A 232 10.60 -0.17 -23.21
N VAL A 233 11.28 0.82 -23.78
CA VAL A 233 11.89 0.70 -25.10
C VAL A 233 13.31 0.17 -24.94
N THR A 234 13.73 -0.73 -25.84
CA THR A 234 15.12 -1.19 -25.90
C THR A 234 15.64 -1.15 -27.33
N GLU A 235 16.87 -0.67 -27.50
CA GLU A 235 17.57 -0.72 -28.78
C GLU A 235 18.33 -2.04 -28.95
N THR A 236 18.41 -2.46 -30.20
CA THR A 236 19.08 -3.66 -30.64
C THR A 236 19.96 -3.37 -31.85
N SER A 237 21.14 -3.98 -31.88
CA SER A 237 21.97 -3.97 -33.08
C SER A 237 22.76 -5.26 -33.22
N SER A 238 22.88 -5.75 -34.45
CA SER A 238 23.52 -7.02 -34.77
C SER A 238 23.00 -8.18 -33.90
N ASN A 239 21.67 -8.30 -33.78
CA ASN A 239 20.98 -9.31 -32.98
C ASN A 239 21.38 -9.32 -31.48
N ASN A 240 21.70 -8.15 -30.93
CA ASN A 240 22.03 -8.02 -29.50
C ASN A 240 21.31 -6.80 -28.94
N PHE A 241 20.84 -6.92 -27.69
CA PHE A 241 20.43 -5.77 -26.90
C PHE A 241 21.62 -4.83 -26.69
N LYS A 242 21.36 -3.52 -26.74
CA LYS A 242 22.40 -2.49 -26.61
C LYS A 242 22.25 -1.69 -25.32
N HIS A 243 21.09 -1.09 -25.15
CA HIS A 243 20.76 -0.21 -24.03
C HIS A 243 19.22 -0.09 -23.93
N LEU A 244 18.78 0.53 -22.83
CA LEU A 244 17.42 1.04 -22.72
C LEU A 244 17.27 2.26 -23.65
N GLY A 245 16.07 2.43 -24.23
CA GLY A 245 15.75 3.59 -25.05
C GLY A 245 15.95 3.47 -26.56
N PHE A 246 15.70 4.57 -27.27
CA PHE A 246 15.79 4.69 -28.74
C PHE A 246 17.18 5.09 -29.28
N SER A 247 18.04 5.57 -28.40
CA SER A 247 19.40 6.01 -28.70
C SER A 247 20.27 5.74 -27.48
N ASP A 248 21.59 5.72 -27.66
CA ASP A 248 22.51 5.53 -26.54
C ASP A 248 22.15 6.52 -25.42
N SER A 249 21.80 5.95 -24.26
CA SER A 249 21.17 6.59 -23.10
C SER A 249 21.92 7.79 -22.51
N ASP A 250 23.06 8.18 -23.10
CA ASP A 250 23.96 9.23 -22.62
C ASP A 250 23.60 10.64 -23.16
N THR A 251 22.65 10.78 -24.10
CA THR A 251 22.38 12.11 -24.69
C THR A 251 20.92 12.55 -24.78
N THR A 252 19.95 11.63 -24.75
CA THR A 252 18.52 11.97 -24.76
C THR A 252 17.68 10.95 -24.00
N VAL A 253 17.17 11.34 -22.82
CA VAL A 253 16.18 10.58 -22.03
C VAL A 253 14.77 10.76 -22.58
N ALA A 254 14.55 10.51 -23.87
CA ALA A 254 13.27 10.79 -24.51
C ALA A 254 12.66 9.52 -25.09
N ASN A 255 11.49 9.15 -24.58
CA ASN A 255 10.67 8.01 -24.98
C ASN A 255 11.22 6.64 -24.59
N ASP A 256 12.14 6.56 -23.64
CA ASP A 256 12.74 5.31 -23.18
C ASP A 256 11.79 4.54 -22.27
N ILE A 257 11.13 5.26 -21.35
CA ILE A 257 10.08 4.77 -20.48
C ILE A 257 8.84 5.65 -20.66
N LYS A 258 7.70 5.01 -20.89
CA LYS A 258 6.41 5.69 -20.98
C LYS A 258 5.39 5.08 -20.03
N TYR A 259 4.54 5.93 -19.48
CA TYR A 259 3.29 5.53 -18.86
C TYR A 259 2.15 6.08 -19.72
N ASN A 260 1.38 5.19 -20.35
CA ASN A 260 0.48 5.54 -21.43
C ASN A 260 1.21 6.28 -22.57
N ASP A 261 0.70 7.45 -22.94
CA ASP A 261 1.31 8.31 -23.96
C ASP A 261 2.32 9.30 -23.35
N ALA A 262 2.42 9.37 -22.01
CA ALA A 262 3.34 10.26 -21.32
C ALA A 262 4.75 9.68 -21.29
N ASP A 263 5.70 10.46 -21.76
CA ASP A 263 7.12 10.17 -21.64
C ASP A 263 7.60 10.59 -20.24
N ILE A 264 8.01 9.60 -19.45
CA ILE A 264 8.44 9.78 -18.06
C ILE A 264 9.95 9.61 -17.88
N SER A 265 10.67 9.37 -18.97
CA SER A 265 12.11 9.09 -18.98
C SER A 265 12.94 10.21 -18.33
N GLY A 266 12.48 11.47 -18.46
CA GLY A 266 13.15 12.65 -17.90
C GLY A 266 12.64 13.11 -16.54
N TRP A 267 11.71 12.38 -15.91
CA TRP A 267 11.18 12.74 -14.60
C TRP A 267 12.19 12.37 -13.52
N LYS A 268 12.50 13.30 -12.60
CA LYS A 268 13.54 13.11 -11.57
C LYS A 268 13.03 12.33 -10.36
N GLU A 269 11.73 12.10 -10.31
CA GLU A 269 11.04 11.49 -9.20
C GLU A 269 10.32 10.24 -9.65
N ASP A 270 10.07 9.37 -8.68
CA ASP A 270 9.40 8.11 -8.92
C ASP A 270 7.97 8.34 -9.36
N THR A 271 7.55 7.62 -10.39
CA THR A 271 6.18 7.70 -10.91
C THR A 271 5.34 6.59 -10.32
N ARG A 272 4.18 6.94 -9.75
CA ARG A 272 3.21 5.96 -9.28
C ARG A 272 2.05 5.81 -10.26
N THR A 273 1.78 4.57 -10.71
CA THR A 273 0.63 4.29 -11.58
C THR A 273 -0.67 4.16 -10.79
N GLU A 274 -1.81 4.20 -11.48
CA GLU A 274 -3.12 4.03 -10.85
C GLU A 274 -3.27 2.65 -10.18
N ARG A 275 -2.56 1.63 -10.69
CA ARG A 275 -2.49 0.29 -10.09
C ARG A 275 -1.38 0.11 -9.06
N GLY A 276 -0.77 1.21 -8.65
CA GLY A 276 0.20 1.22 -7.56
C GLY A 276 1.58 0.74 -7.94
N PHE A 277 1.92 0.63 -9.22
CA PHE A 277 3.32 0.42 -9.59
C PHE A 277 4.11 1.65 -9.19
N ILE A 278 5.32 1.46 -8.67
CA ILE A 278 6.26 2.58 -8.49
C ILE A 278 7.36 2.36 -9.50
N LEU A 279 7.49 3.27 -10.45
CA LEU A 279 8.53 3.30 -11.46
C LEU A 279 9.61 4.22 -10.91
N SER A 280 10.80 3.68 -10.65
CA SER A 280 11.90 4.52 -10.18
C SER A 280 12.27 5.52 -11.26
N SER A 281 12.66 6.73 -10.84
CA SER A 281 13.17 7.73 -11.78
C SER A 281 14.29 7.14 -12.64
N TYR A 282 14.11 7.20 -13.97
CA TYR A 282 15.13 6.79 -14.92
C TYR A 282 16.17 7.90 -15.18
N TYR A 283 15.88 9.13 -14.74
CA TYR A 283 16.71 10.30 -15.00
C TYR A 283 18.14 10.16 -14.49
N ASP A 284 18.33 9.54 -13.33
CA ASP A 284 19.66 9.35 -12.72
C ASP A 284 20.32 8.00 -13.08
N SER A 285 19.56 7.06 -13.66
CA SER A 285 20.04 5.71 -14.00
C SER A 285 20.23 5.46 -15.50
N ASP A 286 19.95 6.49 -16.33
CA ASP A 286 20.06 6.46 -17.78
C ASP A 286 21.43 5.97 -18.26
N SER A 287 22.50 6.58 -17.77
CA SER A 287 23.89 6.27 -18.10
C SER A 287 24.32 4.85 -17.69
N SER A 288 23.54 4.16 -16.87
CA SER A 288 23.78 2.78 -16.43
C SER A 288 22.88 1.76 -17.13
N ASP A 289 21.99 2.19 -18.03
CA ASP A 289 21.00 1.35 -18.71
C ASP A 289 20.22 0.45 -17.74
N GLU A 290 19.88 1.04 -16.59
CA GLU A 290 19.20 0.36 -15.49
C GLU A 290 17.83 0.99 -15.28
N PHE A 291 16.82 0.13 -15.17
CA PHE A 291 15.48 0.57 -14.79
C PHE A 291 14.93 -0.33 -13.69
N SER A 292 14.47 0.30 -12.62
CA SER A 292 13.87 -0.39 -11.47
C SER A 292 12.42 0.05 -11.31
N PHE A 293 11.59 -0.88 -10.89
CA PHE A 293 10.20 -0.62 -10.57
C PHE A 293 9.68 -1.62 -9.55
N SER A 294 8.58 -1.32 -8.87
CA SER A 294 7.93 -2.26 -7.96
C SER A 294 6.46 -2.45 -8.27
N ILE A 295 5.96 -3.66 -8.02
CA ILE A 295 4.53 -3.99 -8.12
C ILE A 295 3.96 -4.26 -6.71
N PRO A 296 2.73 -3.82 -6.41
CA PRO A 296 2.09 -4.12 -5.13
C PRO A 296 1.66 -5.59 -5.04
N GLY A 297 1.37 -6.07 -3.83
CA GLY A 297 0.86 -7.43 -3.58
C GLY A 297 -0.46 -7.78 -4.29
N ASP A 298 -1.30 -6.76 -4.53
CA ASP A 298 -2.52 -6.88 -5.35
C ASP A 298 -2.71 -5.61 -6.17
N ASN A 299 -2.34 -5.65 -7.44
CA ASN A 299 -2.51 -4.54 -8.37
C ASN A 299 -3.96 -4.37 -8.84
N THR A 300 -4.86 -5.29 -8.48
CA THR A 300 -6.30 -5.18 -8.76
C THR A 300 -7.07 -4.46 -7.66
N ASP A 301 -6.61 -4.59 -6.40
CA ASP A 301 -7.14 -3.95 -5.18
C ASP A 301 -6.13 -2.97 -4.58
N TYR A 302 -5.82 -1.92 -5.35
CA TYR A 302 -4.93 -0.83 -4.95
C TYR A 302 -5.71 0.47 -4.77
N ASP A 303 -6.03 0.80 -3.51
CA ASP A 303 -6.77 1.99 -3.13
C ASP A 303 -6.01 2.79 -2.07
N VAL A 304 -6.38 4.06 -1.92
CA VAL A 304 -5.90 4.94 -0.85
C VAL A 304 -7.00 5.08 0.21
N GLU A 305 -6.65 4.85 1.47
CA GLU A 305 -7.52 5.15 2.59
C GLU A 305 -7.57 6.67 2.81
N VAL A 306 -8.72 7.28 2.53
CA VAL A 306 -8.99 8.70 2.76
C VAL A 306 -9.94 8.87 3.94
N ILE A 307 -9.55 9.68 4.93
CA ILE A 307 -10.38 10.03 6.06
C ILE A 307 -10.81 11.48 5.96
N ILE A 308 -12.12 11.73 6.07
CA ILE A 308 -12.68 13.07 6.20
C ILE A 308 -12.96 13.33 7.67
N SER A 309 -12.35 14.37 8.22
CA SER A 309 -12.46 14.74 9.64
C SER A 309 -12.97 16.17 9.78
N GLY A 310 -13.82 16.42 10.79
CA GLY A 310 -14.32 17.77 11.10
C GLY A 310 -13.33 18.58 11.93
N THR A 311 -13.57 19.88 12.05
CA THR A 311 -12.73 20.82 12.81
C THR A 311 -12.46 20.33 14.24
N GLY A 312 -11.19 20.21 14.62
CA GLY A 312 -10.76 19.78 15.97
C GLY A 312 -10.76 18.28 16.21
N ALA A 313 -11.03 17.45 15.19
CA ALA A 313 -10.82 16.01 15.28
C ALA A 313 -9.33 15.67 15.24
N THR A 314 -8.86 14.89 16.21
CA THR A 314 -7.50 14.33 16.21
C THR A 314 -7.52 12.91 15.67
N ILE A 315 -6.76 12.65 14.61
CA ILE A 315 -6.59 11.31 14.05
C ILE A 315 -5.48 10.58 14.84
N SER A 316 -5.80 9.45 15.46
CA SER A 316 -4.81 8.60 16.13
C SER A 316 -4.04 7.78 15.08
N THR A 317 -2.71 7.85 15.09
CA THR A 317 -1.77 7.21 14.13
C THR A 317 -1.27 5.84 14.56
N THR A 318 -2.04 5.09 15.35
CA THR A 318 -1.66 3.71 15.68
C THR A 318 -2.38 2.75 14.73
N GLY A 319 -1.61 2.18 13.80
CA GLY A 319 -2.08 1.22 12.80
C GLY A 319 -2.69 -0.05 13.41
N GLY A 320 -3.50 -0.72 12.59
CA GLY A 320 -4.22 -1.94 12.93
C GLY A 320 -5.73 -1.73 12.92
N THR A 321 -6.39 -2.36 11.95
CA THR A 321 -7.85 -2.44 11.80
C THR A 321 -8.56 -2.52 13.15
N THR A 322 -9.18 -1.42 13.58
CA THR A 322 -10.26 -1.48 14.55
C THR A 322 -11.31 -0.47 14.12
N GLN A 323 -12.49 -0.98 13.81
CA GLN A 323 -13.69 -0.20 13.59
C GLN A 323 -13.92 0.66 14.85
N ILE A 324 -13.55 1.94 14.79
CA ILE A 324 -13.99 2.91 15.80
C ILE A 324 -15.47 3.19 15.49
N ASN A 325 -16.36 2.42 16.08
CA ASN A 325 -17.71 2.90 16.34
C ASN A 325 -17.60 3.98 17.45
N SER A 326 -17.07 5.16 17.11
CA SER A 326 -17.37 6.34 17.90
C SER A 326 -18.79 6.72 17.55
N VAL A 327 -19.74 6.29 18.38
CA VAL A 327 -21.09 6.83 18.31
C VAL A 327 -21.01 8.25 18.86
N ALA A 328 -20.68 9.20 17.99
CA ALA A 328 -20.85 10.62 18.29
C ALA A 328 -22.32 10.84 18.70
N GLY A 329 -22.52 11.25 19.96
CA GLY A 329 -23.85 11.54 20.51
C GLY A 329 -24.47 10.47 21.43
N VAL A 330 -23.80 9.33 21.68
CA VAL A 330 -24.27 8.37 22.70
C VAL A 330 -23.28 8.31 23.85
N SER A 331 -23.72 8.67 25.06
CA SER A 331 -22.93 8.50 26.29
C SER A 331 -22.73 7.01 26.55
N VAL A 332 -21.61 6.47 26.07
CA VAL A 332 -21.17 5.09 26.31
C VAL A 332 -20.56 4.91 27.70
N ILE A 333 -20.11 6.00 28.32
CA ILE A 333 -19.68 6.05 29.71
C ILE A 333 -20.91 6.39 30.56
N LYS A 334 -21.16 5.56 31.56
CA LYS A 334 -22.28 5.70 32.49
C LYS A 334 -21.81 5.35 33.90
N LEU A 335 -22.38 6.01 34.89
CA LEU A 335 -22.31 5.58 36.28
C LEU A 335 -23.05 4.24 36.43
N ASP A 336 -22.64 3.44 37.40
CA ASP A 336 -23.32 2.18 37.74
C ASP A 336 -24.81 2.41 38.03
N SER A 337 -25.15 3.52 38.68
CA SER A 337 -26.53 3.94 38.94
C SER A 337 -27.35 4.31 37.70
N GLU A 338 -26.71 4.57 36.56
CA GLU A 338 -27.37 4.93 35.29
C GLU A 338 -27.67 3.71 34.41
N ILE A 339 -27.29 2.52 34.85
CA ILE A 339 -27.56 1.25 34.19
C ILE A 339 -28.73 0.56 34.89
N THR A 340 -29.91 0.59 34.26
CA THR A 340 -31.13 -0.01 34.82
C THR A 340 -31.26 -1.51 34.54
N ASP A 341 -30.60 -2.00 33.49
CA ASP A 341 -30.60 -3.42 33.10
C ASP A 341 -29.19 -3.87 32.68
N PRO A 342 -28.34 -4.25 33.66
CA PRO A 342 -26.97 -4.65 33.40
C PRO A 342 -26.85 -6.02 32.68
N ALA A 343 -27.92 -6.83 32.67
CA ALA A 343 -27.91 -8.13 31.99
C ALA A 343 -28.11 -7.99 30.46
N SER A 344 -28.62 -6.85 29.98
CA SER A 344 -28.96 -6.62 28.57
C SER A 344 -27.77 -6.46 27.62
N LYS A 345 -26.55 -6.20 28.13
CA LYS A 345 -25.36 -5.90 27.33
C LYS A 345 -24.09 -6.49 27.92
N ASN A 346 -23.05 -6.62 27.08
CA ASN A 346 -21.69 -6.79 27.57
C ASN A 346 -21.21 -5.49 28.20
N LEU A 347 -20.57 -5.56 29.37
CA LEU A 347 -20.13 -4.39 30.13
C LEU A 347 -18.64 -4.46 30.45
N ILE A 348 -17.99 -3.30 30.45
CA ILE A 348 -16.68 -3.11 31.08
C ILE A 348 -16.93 -2.33 32.36
N LEU A 349 -16.64 -2.95 33.49
CA LEU A 349 -16.89 -2.41 34.82
C LEU A 349 -15.57 -1.89 35.39
N VAL A 350 -15.43 -0.56 35.43
CA VAL A 350 -14.23 0.09 35.94
C VAL A 350 -14.45 0.48 37.41
N GLY A 351 -13.51 0.09 38.27
CA GLY A 351 -13.53 0.33 39.71
C GLY A 351 -13.93 -0.90 40.53
N GLY A 352 -13.37 -1.02 41.73
CA GLY A 352 -13.64 -2.15 42.62
C GLY A 352 -15.06 -2.18 43.24
N PRO A 353 -15.41 -3.28 43.94
CA PRO A 353 -16.74 -3.50 44.52
C PRO A 353 -17.08 -2.56 45.69
N ALA A 354 -16.17 -1.65 46.05
CA ALA A 354 -16.41 -0.56 47.00
C ALA A 354 -16.95 0.72 46.35
N VAL A 355 -16.69 0.91 45.05
CA VAL A 355 -17.00 2.16 44.32
C VAL A 355 -17.90 1.92 43.11
N ASN A 356 -18.06 0.67 42.69
CA ASN A 356 -18.93 0.27 41.59
C ASN A 356 -19.82 -0.90 42.05
N SER A 357 -21.12 -0.64 42.20
CA SER A 357 -22.11 -1.62 42.68
C SER A 357 -22.32 -2.78 41.71
N LEU A 358 -22.19 -2.54 40.40
CA LEU A 358 -22.25 -3.58 39.39
C LEU A 358 -21.02 -4.51 39.45
N THR A 359 -19.86 -3.99 39.83
CA THR A 359 -18.67 -4.82 40.08
C THR A 359 -18.89 -5.75 41.27
N ALA A 360 -19.45 -5.23 42.38
CA ALA A 360 -19.81 -6.08 43.53
C ALA A 360 -20.80 -7.18 43.12
N GLN A 361 -21.83 -6.82 42.35
CA GLN A 361 -22.83 -7.77 41.87
C GLN A 361 -22.23 -8.82 40.93
N ALA A 362 -21.39 -8.43 39.97
CA ALA A 362 -20.71 -9.34 39.04
C ALA A 362 -19.78 -10.33 39.79
N LEU A 363 -19.18 -9.90 40.89
CA LEU A 363 -18.32 -10.72 41.73
C LEU A 363 -19.07 -11.51 42.83
N GLY A 364 -20.39 -11.37 42.94
CA GLY A 364 -21.19 -12.03 43.99
C GLY A 364 -20.95 -11.49 45.40
N LEU A 365 -20.52 -10.23 45.52
CA LEU A 365 -20.22 -9.55 46.79
C LEU A 365 -21.32 -8.54 47.15
N SER A 366 -21.41 -8.21 48.43
CA SER A 366 -22.26 -7.11 48.92
C SER A 366 -21.66 -5.74 48.58
N TYR A 367 -22.44 -4.76 48.13
CA TYR A 367 -21.94 -3.40 47.95
C TYR A 367 -22.15 -2.54 49.23
N PRO A 368 -21.15 -1.76 49.69
CA PRO A 368 -19.74 -1.75 49.28
C PRO A 368 -18.92 -2.83 50.00
N THR A 369 -18.02 -3.51 49.28
CA THR A 369 -17.02 -4.42 49.88
C THR A 369 -15.61 -3.89 49.65
N THR A 370 -14.81 -3.80 50.72
CA THR A 370 -13.45 -3.25 50.70
C THR A 370 -12.43 -4.25 51.24
N GLY A 371 -11.15 -3.92 51.07
CA GLY A 371 -10.06 -4.71 51.65
C GLY A 371 -9.98 -6.12 51.07
N ALA A 372 -9.43 -7.07 51.84
CA ALA A 372 -9.28 -8.46 51.39
C ALA A 372 -10.62 -9.14 51.03
N ALA A 373 -11.73 -8.69 51.62
CA ALA A 373 -13.06 -9.19 51.31
C ALA A 373 -13.51 -8.84 49.87
N SER A 374 -12.88 -7.84 49.23
CA SER A 374 -13.15 -7.46 47.84
C SER A 374 -12.66 -8.48 46.82
N THR A 375 -11.87 -9.47 47.25
CA THR A 375 -11.14 -10.43 46.38
C THR A 375 -10.10 -9.79 45.47
N ILE A 376 -9.89 -8.47 45.56
CA ILE A 376 -8.83 -7.77 44.84
C ILE A 376 -7.51 -7.92 45.63
N PRO A 377 -6.41 -8.32 44.98
CA PRO A 377 -5.12 -8.48 45.64
C PRO A 377 -4.57 -7.14 46.16
N GLU A 378 -3.99 -7.15 47.35
CA GLU A 378 -3.41 -5.95 47.96
C GLU A 378 -2.25 -5.39 47.11
N ASN A 379 -2.26 -4.07 46.91
CA ASN A 379 -1.30 -3.33 46.07
C ASN A 379 -1.21 -3.87 44.62
N ALA A 380 -2.34 -4.27 44.06
CA ALA A 380 -2.46 -4.80 42.71
C ALA A 380 -3.87 -4.55 42.16
N ALA A 381 -4.05 -4.88 40.88
CA ALA A 381 -5.36 -4.88 40.23
C ALA A 381 -5.67 -6.22 39.59
N THR A 382 -6.95 -6.45 39.32
CA THR A 382 -7.44 -7.62 38.59
C THR A 382 -8.13 -7.17 37.30
N LEU A 383 -7.88 -7.92 36.23
CA LEU A 383 -8.70 -7.94 35.03
C LEU A 383 -9.39 -9.30 35.00
N ARG A 384 -10.70 -9.31 35.24
CA ARG A 384 -11.48 -10.56 35.36
C ARG A 384 -12.67 -10.55 34.43
N LEU A 385 -12.78 -11.56 33.58
CA LEU A 385 -13.94 -11.80 32.73
C LEU A 385 -14.96 -12.67 33.48
N VAL A 386 -16.10 -12.07 33.81
CA VAL A 386 -17.25 -12.77 34.39
C VAL A 386 -18.21 -13.13 33.27
N SER A 387 -18.22 -14.39 32.86
CA SER A 387 -19.20 -14.91 31.90
C SER A 387 -20.58 -15.02 32.54
N ASN A 388 -21.64 -14.86 31.74
CA ASN A 388 -23.03 -14.91 32.21
C ASN A 388 -23.32 -13.98 33.40
N ALA A 389 -22.71 -12.79 33.36
CA ALA A 389 -22.84 -11.79 34.42
C ALA A 389 -24.30 -11.38 34.61
N PHE A 390 -24.65 -11.02 35.85
CA PHE A 390 -26.00 -10.58 36.23
C PHE A 390 -27.12 -11.61 35.96
N GLY A 391 -26.77 -12.90 35.76
CA GLY A 391 -27.72 -13.98 35.49
C GLY A 391 -28.23 -14.02 34.04
N GLY A 392 -27.60 -13.27 33.12
CA GLY A 392 -27.90 -13.28 31.68
C GLY A 392 -26.90 -14.11 30.87
N SER A 393 -26.91 -13.93 29.54
CA SER A 393 -25.94 -14.57 28.61
C SER A 393 -24.75 -13.67 28.25
N ASN A 394 -24.72 -12.44 28.76
CA ASN A 394 -23.68 -11.46 28.47
C ASN A 394 -22.53 -11.53 29.47
N SER A 395 -21.36 -11.04 29.08
CA SER A 395 -20.16 -11.04 29.91
C SER A 395 -19.87 -9.65 30.49
N ALA A 396 -19.25 -9.62 31.67
CA ALA A 396 -18.72 -8.41 32.28
C ALA A 396 -17.21 -8.51 32.46
N LEU A 397 -16.46 -7.56 31.92
CA LEU A 397 -15.03 -7.41 32.20
C LEU A 397 -14.85 -6.47 33.38
N VAL A 398 -14.38 -7.00 34.51
CA VAL A 398 -14.06 -6.23 35.72
C VAL A 398 -12.63 -5.70 35.62
N VAL A 399 -12.48 -4.39 35.82
CA VAL A 399 -11.20 -3.67 35.85
C VAL A 399 -11.08 -2.98 37.20
N ALA A 400 -10.43 -3.65 38.16
CA ALA A 400 -10.49 -3.23 39.55
C ALA A 400 -9.14 -3.31 40.25
N GLY A 401 -8.65 -2.16 40.73
CA GLY A 401 -7.46 -2.07 41.57
C GLY A 401 -7.77 -1.98 43.05
N TRP A 402 -6.79 -2.34 43.88
CA TRP A 402 -6.84 -2.13 45.32
C TRP A 402 -6.95 -0.64 45.65
N GLY A 403 -6.16 0.19 44.96
CA GLY A 403 -6.27 1.63 44.93
C GLY A 403 -6.65 2.20 43.56
N ALA A 404 -6.80 3.53 43.51
CA ALA A 404 -7.06 4.27 42.27
C ALA A 404 -5.91 4.14 41.26
N ASP A 405 -4.66 4.15 41.73
CA ASP A 405 -3.49 4.01 40.87
C ASP A 405 -3.38 2.60 40.27
N ASP A 406 -3.70 1.56 41.04
CA ASP A 406 -3.77 0.19 40.55
C ASP A 406 -4.87 0.02 39.49
N THR A 407 -6.03 0.66 39.71
CA THR A 407 -7.13 0.64 38.73
C THR A 407 -6.71 1.34 37.43
N ARG A 408 -5.96 2.44 37.52
CA ARG A 408 -5.41 3.14 36.35
C ARG A 408 -4.40 2.28 35.60
N ASN A 409 -3.53 1.56 36.32
CA ASN A 409 -2.57 0.64 35.72
C ASN A 409 -3.27 -0.49 34.96
N ALA A 410 -4.31 -1.11 35.55
CA ALA A 410 -5.10 -2.13 34.87
C ALA A 410 -5.85 -1.60 33.64
N ALA A 411 -6.40 -0.39 33.71
CA ALA A 411 -6.98 0.27 32.54
C ALA A 411 -5.94 0.54 31.45
N GLY A 412 -4.71 0.93 31.83
CA GLY A 412 -3.58 1.10 30.93
C GLY A 412 -3.20 -0.20 30.21
N VAL A 413 -3.19 -1.34 30.92
CA VAL A 413 -2.97 -2.68 30.31
C VAL A 413 -4.03 -3.01 29.26
N LEU A 414 -5.30 -2.66 29.50
CA LEU A 414 -6.36 -2.86 28.51
C LEU A 414 -6.25 -1.90 27.33
N GLN A 415 -5.84 -0.66 27.58
CA GLN A 415 -5.57 0.32 26.53
C GLN A 415 -4.41 -0.14 25.63
N ASP A 416 -3.39 -0.76 26.22
CA ASP A 416 -2.22 -1.33 25.54
C ASP A 416 -2.33 -2.86 25.42
N TYR A 417 -3.50 -3.36 24.99
CA TYR A 417 -3.77 -4.79 24.90
C TYR A 417 -2.74 -5.53 24.06
N ALA A 418 -2.30 -4.95 22.93
CA ALA A 418 -1.38 -5.58 21.99
C ALA A 418 -0.06 -5.98 22.65
N SER A 419 0.52 -5.09 23.46
CA SER A 419 1.76 -5.34 24.19
C SER A 419 1.63 -6.40 25.30
N HIS A 420 0.38 -6.70 25.71
CA HIS A 420 0.06 -7.64 26.78
C HIS A 420 -0.76 -8.85 26.30
N ALA A 421 -0.98 -9.01 24.99
CA ALA A 421 -1.93 -9.97 24.44
C ALA A 421 -1.58 -11.42 24.82
N SER A 422 -0.29 -11.77 24.82
CA SER A 422 0.19 -13.09 25.24
C SER A 422 -0.05 -13.40 26.72
N ALA A 423 -0.06 -12.38 27.57
CA ALA A 423 -0.36 -12.53 29.00
C ALA A 423 -1.86 -12.60 29.30
N LEU A 424 -2.70 -12.01 28.42
CA LEU A 424 -4.15 -11.96 28.57
C LEU A 424 -4.86 -13.14 27.88
N ALA A 425 -4.32 -13.63 26.76
CA ALA A 425 -4.95 -14.66 25.94
C ALA A 425 -5.19 -15.96 26.74
N GLY A 426 -6.42 -16.45 26.68
CA GLY A 426 -6.83 -17.70 27.33
C GLY A 426 -7.04 -17.61 28.85
N ASN A 427 -6.80 -16.46 29.47
CA ASN A 427 -7.00 -16.26 30.91
C ASN A 427 -8.33 -15.56 31.20
N SER A 428 -9.13 -16.14 32.09
CA SER A 428 -10.36 -15.50 32.60
C SER A 428 -10.06 -14.48 33.71
N GLU A 429 -8.86 -14.53 34.29
CA GLU A 429 -8.38 -13.58 35.27
C GLU A 429 -6.86 -13.38 35.19
N VAL A 430 -6.43 -12.12 35.28
CA VAL A 430 -5.03 -11.75 35.45
C VAL A 430 -4.85 -10.74 36.58
N GLU A 431 -3.73 -10.82 37.26
CA GLU A 431 -3.26 -9.84 38.24
C GLU A 431 -2.31 -8.84 37.57
N VAL A 432 -2.50 -7.55 37.86
CA VAL A 432 -1.69 -6.45 37.35
C VAL A 432 -0.97 -5.76 38.50
N ARG A 433 0.37 -5.72 38.45
CA ARG A 433 1.22 -4.96 39.37
C ARG A 433 2.09 -3.99 38.60
N GLY A 434 1.76 -2.69 38.66
CA GLY A 434 2.38 -1.70 37.79
C GLY A 434 2.11 -2.06 36.32
N SER A 435 3.16 -2.30 35.54
CA SER A 435 3.09 -2.76 34.15
C SER A 435 3.19 -4.29 33.97
N THR A 436 3.34 -5.05 35.05
CA THR A 436 3.48 -6.52 34.97
C THR A 436 2.12 -7.19 35.05
N VAL A 437 1.85 -8.11 34.13
CA VAL A 437 0.61 -8.90 34.06
C VAL A 437 0.93 -10.36 34.32
N THR A 438 0.24 -10.99 35.26
CA THR A 438 0.42 -12.41 35.60
C THR A 438 -0.92 -13.12 35.60
N ALA A 439 -1.00 -14.28 34.95
CA ALA A 439 -2.19 -15.12 34.99
C ALA A 439 -2.48 -15.58 36.42
N VAL A 440 -3.72 -15.40 36.87
CA VAL A 440 -4.19 -16.01 38.12
C VAL A 440 -4.76 -17.37 37.71
N GLY A 441 -4.16 -18.46 38.19
CA GLY A 441 -4.57 -19.82 37.82
C GLY A 441 -6.06 -20.01 38.02
N GLY A 442 -6.79 -20.18 36.90
CA GLY A 442 -8.25 -20.25 36.90
C GLY A 442 -8.75 -21.51 37.58
N ASP A 443 -9.60 -21.33 38.58
CA ASP A 443 -10.48 -22.38 39.08
C ASP A 443 -11.54 -22.61 37.99
N VAL A 444 -11.40 -23.71 37.25
CA VAL A 444 -12.45 -24.19 36.33
C VAL A 444 -13.59 -24.69 37.21
N THR A 445 -14.58 -23.84 37.47
CA THR A 445 -15.88 -24.30 37.92
C THR A 445 -16.84 -24.27 36.73
N THR A 446 -16.90 -25.43 36.07
CA THR A 446 -18.01 -25.85 35.24
C THR A 446 -19.33 -25.78 36.02
N ALA A 447 -20.32 -25.09 35.45
CA ALA A 447 -21.74 -25.44 35.56
C ALA A 447 -22.43 -25.08 34.25
#